data_AF-A0A345ZN14-F1
#
_entry.id   AF-A0A345ZN14-F1
#
_cell.length_a   1.000
_cell.length_b   1.000
_cell.length_c   1.000
_cell.angle_alpha   90.00
_cell.angle_beta   90.00
_cell.angle_gamma   90.00
#
_symmetry.space_group_name_H-M   'P 1'
#
loop_
_entity.id
_entity.type
_entity.pdbx_description
1 polymer ?
#
loop_
_entity_poly.entity_id
_entity_poly.type
_entity_poly.pdbx_seq_one_letter_code
_entity_poly.pdbx_strand_id
1 'polypeptide(L)'
;MNVRKVPVAQGVEWMKQAVNIGRRNPRAVFGAAVLFLCTLYFASVLAVLPVASRLQGRSELSFGESVAVGIPLFVVLTLVMPVLLAGLIHVMHEAEHGRPTRARDLFAAFGHGRARPLMTLGLVQIVFNLGCVGLVVLLTGPDYWAESMKALQGALSGHVVVPPEPDHPVLLFLVNMLQFVFNYFSAALMLLCVPLIALSNVGIVESLRLGLRASVVNLGANLVASVVFLAAFLVAAVVVTLATAVVGGIAALIHPVLGVAVALGVWAVFAVTVLVVLVAASYYAWRDMFDVPVAPSTDARMQIEA
;
A
#
# COMPACT_ATOMS: atom_id res chain seq x y z
N MET A 1 8.51 16.24 -17.79
CA MET A 1 7.12 15.82 -17.48
C MET A 1 6.47 16.87 -16.60
N ASN A 2 5.22 17.26 -16.84
CA ASN A 2 4.54 18.32 -16.06
C ASN A 2 3.37 17.77 -15.23
N VAL A 3 3.05 18.48 -14.14
CA VAL A 3 1.92 18.19 -13.26
C VAL A 3 0.73 19.01 -13.70
N ARG A 4 -0.39 18.35 -14.01
CA ARG A 4 -1.67 18.98 -14.32
C ARG A 4 -2.53 19.10 -13.07
N LYS A 5 -3.24 20.22 -12.96
CA LYS A 5 -4.29 20.40 -11.96
C LYS A 5 -5.58 19.75 -12.47
N VAL A 6 -6.17 18.87 -11.68
CA VAL A 6 -7.43 18.20 -12.00
C VAL A 6 -8.59 18.76 -11.15
N PRO A 7 -9.83 18.71 -11.65
CA PRO A 7 -11.01 19.02 -10.85
C PRO A 7 -11.13 18.09 -9.63
N VAL A 8 -11.68 18.59 -8.53
CA VAL A 8 -11.89 17.79 -7.30
C VAL A 8 -12.79 16.58 -7.55
N ALA A 9 -13.81 16.73 -8.40
CA ALA A 9 -14.72 15.65 -8.79
C ALA A 9 -14.03 14.47 -9.49
N GLN A 10 -12.84 14.70 -10.06
CA GLN A 10 -12.06 13.65 -10.74
C GLN A 10 -11.71 12.50 -9.79
N GLY A 11 -11.59 12.76 -8.47
CA GLY A 11 -11.36 11.72 -7.47
C GLY A 11 -12.42 10.63 -7.47
N VAL A 12 -13.69 10.99 -7.74
CA VAL A 12 -14.79 10.02 -7.86
C VAL A 12 -14.68 9.22 -9.17
N GLU A 13 -14.28 9.88 -10.26
CA GLU A 13 -14.12 9.24 -11.57
C GLU A 13 -12.99 8.21 -11.58
N TRP A 14 -11.88 8.46 -10.88
CA TRP A 14 -10.83 7.45 -10.70
C TRP A 14 -11.35 6.19 -10.03
N MET A 15 -12.20 6.34 -9.01
CA MET A 15 -12.82 5.20 -8.32
C MET A 15 -13.78 4.42 -9.22
N LYS A 16 -14.60 5.11 -10.02
CA LYS A 16 -15.49 4.46 -11.00
C LYS A 16 -14.71 3.71 -12.08
N GLN A 17 -13.61 4.31 -12.58
CA GLN A 17 -12.75 3.68 -13.56
C GLN A 17 -12.01 2.48 -12.94
N ALA A 18 -11.54 2.59 -11.70
CA ALA A 18 -10.83 1.54 -10.99
C ALA A 18 -11.67 0.26 -10.83
N VAL A 19 -12.99 0.36 -10.62
CA VAL A 19 -13.87 -0.82 -10.54
C VAL A 19 -14.01 -1.53 -11.89
N ASN A 20 -13.88 -0.79 -13.00
CA ASN A 20 -14.00 -1.32 -14.36
C ASN A 20 -12.66 -1.76 -14.98
N ILE A 21 -11.55 -1.62 -14.23
CA ILE A 21 -10.22 -2.00 -14.68
C ILE A 21 -10.18 -3.47 -15.08
N GLY A 22 -9.46 -3.79 -16.14
CA GLY A 22 -9.24 -5.19 -16.53
C GLY A 22 -10.44 -5.83 -17.22
N ARG A 23 -11.48 -5.10 -17.62
CA ARG A 23 -12.58 -5.62 -18.46
C ARG A 23 -12.07 -6.34 -19.73
N ARG A 24 -10.93 -5.90 -20.27
CA ARG A 24 -10.29 -6.50 -21.45
C ARG A 24 -9.51 -7.79 -21.14
N ASN A 25 -8.95 -7.93 -19.93
CA ASN A 25 -8.18 -9.11 -19.51
C ASN A 25 -8.24 -9.31 -17.98
N PRO A 26 -9.39 -9.73 -17.42
CA PRO A 26 -9.58 -9.79 -15.97
C PRO A 26 -8.72 -10.87 -15.33
N ARG A 27 -8.48 -11.98 -16.05
CA ARG A 27 -7.65 -13.09 -15.59
C ARG A 27 -6.20 -12.67 -15.31
N ALA A 28 -5.63 -11.82 -16.17
CA ALA A 28 -4.28 -11.32 -15.96
C ALA A 28 -4.19 -10.37 -14.75
N VAL A 29 -5.13 -9.43 -14.62
CA VAL A 29 -5.13 -8.43 -13.53
C VAL A 29 -5.35 -9.09 -12.17
N PHE A 30 -6.42 -9.89 -12.02
CA PHE A 30 -6.70 -10.58 -10.76
C PHE A 30 -5.66 -11.68 -10.47
N GLY A 31 -5.17 -12.38 -11.49
CA GLY A 31 -4.10 -13.35 -11.32
C GLY A 31 -2.78 -12.71 -10.86
N ALA A 32 -2.43 -11.54 -11.39
CA ALA A 32 -1.27 -10.77 -10.93
C ALA A 32 -1.45 -10.27 -9.49
N ALA A 33 -2.67 -9.85 -9.11
CA ALA A 33 -2.96 -9.44 -7.73
C ALA A 33 -2.92 -10.61 -6.73
N VAL A 34 -3.34 -11.82 -7.13
CA VAL A 34 -3.14 -13.03 -6.33
C VAL A 34 -1.65 -13.33 -6.16
N LEU A 35 -0.87 -13.31 -7.25
CA LEU A 35 0.58 -13.52 -7.20
C LEU A 35 1.28 -12.45 -6.36
N PHE A 36 0.82 -11.21 -6.40
CA PHE A 36 1.29 -10.12 -5.54
C PHE A 36 1.14 -10.51 -4.08
N LEU A 37 -0.08 -10.88 -3.65
CA LEU A 37 -0.34 -11.23 -2.25
C LEU A 37 0.45 -12.48 -1.86
N CYS A 38 0.43 -13.53 -2.67
CA CYS A 38 1.20 -14.75 -2.40
C CYS A 38 2.70 -14.46 -2.25
N THR A 39 3.28 -13.64 -3.12
CA THR A 39 4.70 -13.27 -3.04
C THR A 39 4.99 -12.48 -1.78
N LEU A 40 4.13 -11.51 -1.46
CA LEU A 40 4.29 -10.66 -0.28
C LEU A 40 4.20 -11.49 1.01
N TYR A 41 3.15 -12.31 1.16
CA TYR A 41 2.98 -13.18 2.32
C TYR A 41 4.11 -14.21 2.42
N PHE A 42 4.53 -14.80 1.30
CA PHE A 42 5.65 -15.73 1.29
C PHE A 42 6.95 -15.05 1.77
N ALA A 43 7.28 -13.87 1.26
CA ALA A 43 8.43 -13.10 1.70
C ALA A 43 8.33 -12.72 3.20
N SER A 44 7.14 -12.32 3.66
CA SER A 44 6.89 -12.00 5.07
C SER A 44 7.10 -13.20 5.99
N VAL A 45 6.59 -14.38 5.61
CA VAL A 45 6.80 -15.62 6.37
C VAL A 45 8.28 -15.94 6.42
N LEU A 46 8.98 -15.92 5.28
CA LEU A 46 10.42 -16.19 5.23
C LEU A 46 11.24 -15.25 6.12
N ALA A 47 10.87 -13.96 6.17
CA ALA A 47 11.58 -12.98 6.98
C ALA A 47 11.37 -13.17 8.49
N VAL A 48 10.22 -13.71 8.89
CA VAL A 48 9.89 -13.96 10.30
C VAL A 48 10.37 -15.33 10.78
N LEU A 49 10.56 -16.32 9.89
CA LEU A 49 10.97 -17.68 10.25
C LEU A 49 12.13 -17.76 11.26
N PRO A 50 13.26 -17.02 11.12
CA PRO A 50 14.38 -17.10 12.05
C PRO A 50 14.04 -16.62 13.47
N VAL A 51 13.08 -15.71 13.59
CA VAL A 51 12.60 -15.18 14.86
C VAL A 51 11.56 -16.13 15.44
N ALA A 52 10.61 -16.58 14.63
CA ALA A 52 9.57 -17.52 15.03
C ALA A 52 10.14 -18.85 15.54
N SER A 53 11.22 -19.37 14.93
CA SER A 53 11.86 -20.60 15.39
C SER A 53 12.44 -20.50 16.80
N ARG A 54 12.83 -19.29 17.24
CA ARG A 54 13.35 -19.04 18.60
C ARG A 54 12.25 -18.88 19.65
N LEU A 55 11.01 -18.69 19.20
CA LEU A 55 9.85 -18.44 20.04
C LEU A 55 8.94 -19.68 20.16
N GLN A 56 9.35 -20.82 19.60
CA GLN A 56 8.59 -22.07 19.64
C GLN A 56 8.30 -22.50 21.08
N GLY A 57 7.03 -22.81 21.37
CA GLY A 57 6.57 -23.27 22.68
C GLY A 57 6.23 -22.15 23.68
N ARG A 58 6.33 -20.87 23.30
CA ARG A 58 5.89 -19.74 24.12
C ARG A 58 4.51 -19.24 23.68
N SER A 59 3.62 -19.01 24.65
CA SER A 59 2.27 -18.50 24.42
C SER A 59 2.16 -16.98 24.48
N GLU A 60 3.14 -16.31 25.09
CA GLU A 60 3.17 -14.85 25.25
C GLU A 60 4.45 -14.27 24.68
N LEU A 61 4.32 -13.16 23.93
CA LEU A 61 5.44 -12.42 23.37
C LEU A 61 5.77 -11.24 24.28
N SER A 62 7.03 -11.16 24.72
CA SER A 62 7.56 -9.94 25.31
C SER A 62 7.56 -8.79 24.28
N PHE A 63 7.60 -7.55 24.76
CA PHE A 63 7.71 -6.37 23.90
C PHE A 63 8.92 -6.46 22.95
N GLY A 64 10.08 -6.89 23.46
CA GLY A 64 11.28 -7.05 22.65
C GLY A 64 11.14 -8.11 21.54
N GLU A 65 10.39 -9.19 21.81
CA GLU A 65 10.12 -10.25 20.84
C GLU A 65 9.09 -9.78 19.79
N SER A 66 8.11 -8.98 20.18
CA SER A 66 7.15 -8.35 19.27
C SER A 66 7.86 -7.38 18.31
N VAL A 67 8.80 -6.60 18.80
CA VAL A 67 9.67 -5.74 17.98
C VAL A 67 10.54 -6.59 17.04
N ALA A 68 11.11 -7.70 17.54
CA ALA A 68 11.94 -8.59 16.73
C ALA A 68 11.16 -9.24 15.57
N VAL A 69 9.86 -9.51 15.72
CA VAL A 69 8.99 -9.97 14.62
C VAL A 69 8.55 -8.82 13.72
N GLY A 70 8.28 -7.65 14.29
CA GLY A 70 7.80 -6.47 13.56
C GLY A 70 8.83 -5.90 12.58
N ILE A 71 10.12 -5.82 12.97
CA ILE A 71 11.20 -5.28 12.12
C ILE A 71 11.31 -6.01 10.77
N PRO A 72 11.49 -7.35 10.71
CA PRO A 72 11.62 -8.04 9.43
C PRO A 72 10.36 -7.91 8.56
N LEU A 73 9.17 -7.94 9.16
CA LEU A 73 7.91 -7.68 8.44
C LEU A 73 7.88 -6.28 7.84
N PHE A 74 8.23 -5.27 8.63
CA PHE A 74 8.29 -3.88 8.19
C PHE A 74 9.28 -3.70 7.04
N VAL A 75 10.45 -4.30 7.12
CA VAL A 75 11.47 -4.26 6.05
C VAL A 75 10.94 -4.91 4.77
N VAL A 76 10.33 -6.10 4.85
CA VAL A 76 9.73 -6.77 3.68
C VAL A 76 8.64 -5.91 3.06
N LEU A 77 7.69 -5.45 3.87
CA LEU A 77 6.57 -4.63 3.39
C LEU A 77 7.09 -3.35 2.72
N THR A 78 8.10 -2.71 3.29
CA THR A 78 8.59 -1.43 2.77
C THR A 78 9.43 -1.59 1.49
N LEU A 79 10.21 -2.67 1.37
CA LEU A 79 11.11 -2.88 0.21
C LEU A 79 10.46 -3.65 -0.94
N VAL A 80 9.62 -4.64 -0.64
CA VAL A 80 9.02 -5.53 -1.66
C VAL A 80 7.77 -4.91 -2.28
N MET A 81 6.94 -4.24 -1.46
CA MET A 81 5.67 -3.67 -1.90
C MET A 81 5.79 -2.69 -3.08
N PRO A 82 6.73 -1.71 -3.13
CA PRO A 82 6.82 -0.80 -4.28
C PRO A 82 7.23 -1.53 -5.58
N VAL A 83 8.01 -2.61 -5.47
CA VAL A 83 8.40 -3.42 -6.65
C VAL A 83 7.22 -4.22 -7.18
N LEU A 84 6.46 -4.85 -6.30
CA LEU A 84 5.26 -5.58 -6.68
C LEU A 84 4.16 -4.64 -7.20
N LEU A 85 4.04 -3.42 -6.65
CA LEU A 85 3.11 -2.40 -7.14
C LEU A 85 3.45 -2.02 -8.58
N ALA A 86 4.73 -1.80 -8.88
CA ALA A 86 5.18 -1.50 -10.24
C ALA A 86 4.80 -2.61 -11.22
N GLY A 87 4.98 -3.87 -10.81
CA GLY A 87 4.58 -5.03 -11.60
C GLY A 87 3.08 -5.08 -11.87
N LEU A 88 2.26 -4.83 -10.85
CA LEU A 88 0.80 -4.84 -10.99
C LEU A 88 0.31 -3.68 -11.86
N ILE A 89 0.88 -2.49 -11.69
CA ILE A 89 0.63 -1.32 -12.55
C ILE A 89 1.00 -1.62 -14.01
N HIS A 90 2.13 -2.30 -14.24
CA HIS A 90 2.52 -2.70 -15.60
C HIS A 90 1.49 -3.65 -16.23
N VAL A 91 1.03 -4.67 -15.51
CA VAL A 91 -0.03 -5.59 -15.97
C VAL A 91 -1.33 -4.83 -16.28
N MET A 92 -1.73 -3.91 -15.42
CA MET A 92 -2.92 -3.06 -15.64
C MET A 92 -2.77 -2.17 -16.86
N HIS A 93 -1.60 -1.54 -17.03
CA HIS A 93 -1.30 -0.68 -18.18
C HIS A 93 -1.38 -1.46 -19.50
N GLU A 94 -0.77 -2.64 -19.57
CA GLU A 94 -0.81 -3.50 -20.75
C GLU A 94 -2.22 -4.04 -21.04
N ALA A 95 -2.96 -4.44 -20.00
CA ALA A 95 -4.35 -4.89 -20.12
C ALA A 95 -5.28 -3.78 -20.63
N GLU A 96 -5.13 -2.55 -20.16
CA GLU A 96 -5.88 -1.39 -20.63
C GLU A 96 -5.60 -1.08 -22.10
N HIS A 97 -4.36 -1.24 -22.58
CA HIS A 97 -3.99 -1.01 -23.98
C HIS A 97 -4.32 -2.20 -24.91
N GLY A 98 -4.96 -3.26 -24.40
CA GLY A 98 -5.34 -4.44 -25.19
C GLY A 98 -4.15 -5.30 -25.62
N ARG A 99 -2.99 -5.13 -24.98
CA ARG A 99 -1.79 -5.92 -25.28
C ARG A 99 -1.84 -7.28 -24.55
N PRO A 100 -1.22 -8.33 -25.10
CA PRO A 100 -1.23 -9.65 -24.47
C PRO A 100 -0.41 -9.64 -23.19
N THR A 101 -1.08 -9.75 -22.03
CA THR A 101 -0.45 -9.82 -20.71
C THR A 101 -0.90 -11.05 -19.92
N ARG A 102 -0.01 -11.55 -19.06
CA ARG A 102 -0.19 -12.71 -18.18
C ARG A 102 0.06 -12.32 -16.73
N ALA A 103 -0.53 -13.08 -15.80
CA ALA A 103 -0.35 -12.86 -14.36
C ALA A 103 1.14 -12.81 -13.92
N ARG A 104 2.00 -13.64 -14.53
CA ARG A 104 3.43 -13.69 -14.23
C ARG A 104 4.20 -12.41 -14.61
N ASP A 105 3.62 -11.56 -15.46
CA ASP A 105 4.25 -10.31 -15.88
C ASP A 105 4.35 -9.31 -14.72
N LEU A 106 3.69 -9.60 -13.58
CA LEU A 106 3.98 -8.98 -12.28
C LEU A 106 5.49 -8.94 -11.99
N PHE A 107 6.21 -10.02 -12.28
CA PHE A 107 7.65 -10.11 -12.00
C PHE A 107 8.52 -9.43 -13.04
N ALA A 108 7.94 -8.89 -14.12
CA ALA A 108 8.70 -8.13 -15.12
C ALA A 108 9.44 -6.94 -14.51
N ALA A 109 8.92 -6.35 -13.42
CA ALA A 109 9.57 -5.26 -12.69
C ALA A 109 10.96 -5.64 -12.15
N PHE A 110 11.20 -6.91 -11.84
CA PHE A 110 12.51 -7.42 -11.38
C PHE A 110 13.50 -7.58 -12.54
N GLY A 111 13.04 -7.95 -13.74
CA GLY A 111 13.89 -8.20 -14.91
C GLY A 111 14.40 -6.94 -15.62
N HIS A 112 13.63 -5.85 -15.61
CA HIS A 112 13.94 -4.63 -16.39
C HIS A 112 14.88 -3.63 -15.67
N GLY A 113 15.56 -4.04 -14.59
CA GLY A 113 16.47 -3.16 -13.84
C GLY A 113 15.79 -2.05 -13.02
N ARG A 114 14.45 -2.00 -13.00
CA ARG A 114 13.66 -0.98 -12.27
C ARG A 114 13.42 -1.30 -10.80
N ALA A 115 13.73 -2.52 -10.35
CA ALA A 115 13.60 -2.92 -8.96
C ALA A 115 14.46 -2.08 -8.00
N ARG A 116 15.71 -1.74 -8.38
CA ARG A 116 16.61 -0.96 -7.52
C ARG A 116 16.05 0.44 -7.18
N PRO A 117 15.64 1.27 -8.16
CA PRO A 117 14.97 2.55 -7.88
C PRO A 117 13.72 2.44 -6.99
N LEU A 118 12.92 1.38 -7.16
CA LEU A 118 11.71 1.15 -6.37
C LEU A 118 12.02 0.72 -4.94
N MET A 119 13.04 -0.13 -4.75
CA MET A 119 13.51 -0.52 -3.42
C MET A 119 14.13 0.68 -2.68
N THR A 120 14.83 1.57 -3.37
CA THR A 120 15.37 2.80 -2.76
C THR A 120 14.26 3.74 -2.30
N LEU A 121 13.10 3.77 -2.98
CA LEU A 121 11.93 4.50 -2.50
C LEU A 121 11.44 3.92 -1.17
N GLY A 122 11.41 2.58 -1.04
CA GLY A 122 11.18 1.92 0.23
C GLY A 122 12.21 2.29 1.30
N LEU A 123 13.50 2.32 0.96
CA LEU A 123 14.56 2.68 1.91
C LEU A 123 14.39 4.08 2.47
N VAL A 124 13.99 5.06 1.65
CA VAL A 124 13.66 6.42 2.10
C VAL A 124 12.53 6.38 3.14
N GLN A 125 11.52 5.54 2.93
CA GLN A 125 10.42 5.36 3.86
C GLN A 125 10.86 4.71 5.18
N ILE A 126 11.82 3.76 5.14
CA ILE A 126 12.42 3.17 6.35
C ILE A 126 13.14 4.24 7.17
N VAL A 127 14.05 5.00 6.55
CA VAL A 127 14.84 6.03 7.25
C VAL A 127 13.93 7.06 7.91
N PHE A 128 12.89 7.49 7.20
CA PHE A 128 11.95 8.46 7.75
C PHE A 128 11.11 7.87 8.91
N ASN A 129 10.57 6.66 8.75
CA ASN A 129 9.80 6.01 9.83
C ASN A 129 10.65 5.80 11.09
N LEU A 130 11.93 5.40 10.94
CA LEU A 130 12.85 5.29 12.07
C LEU A 130 13.09 6.63 12.75
N GLY A 131 13.25 7.70 11.97
CA GLY A 131 13.38 9.06 12.51
C GLY A 131 12.15 9.47 13.33
N CYS A 132 10.96 9.22 12.82
CA CYS A 132 9.71 9.52 13.51
C CYS A 132 9.51 8.69 14.77
N VAL A 133 9.73 7.38 14.71
CA VAL A 133 9.65 6.50 15.90
C VAL A 133 10.66 6.94 16.95
N GLY A 134 11.90 7.23 16.55
CA GLY A 134 12.93 7.71 17.46
C GLY A 134 12.55 9.04 18.12
N LEU A 135 11.93 9.96 17.38
CA LEU A 135 11.49 11.24 17.89
C LEU A 135 10.29 11.11 18.84
N VAL A 136 9.34 10.20 18.57
CA VAL A 136 8.26 9.88 19.50
C VAL A 136 8.82 9.31 20.81
N VAL A 137 9.71 8.31 20.73
CA VAL A 137 10.33 7.70 21.92
C VAL A 137 11.10 8.72 22.75
N LEU A 138 11.81 9.64 22.10
CA LEU A 138 12.54 10.72 22.77
C LEU A 138 11.62 11.66 23.55
N LEU A 139 10.42 11.92 23.04
CA LEU A 139 9.47 12.88 23.61
C LEU A 139 8.50 12.26 24.63
N THR A 140 8.27 10.96 24.54
CA THR A 140 7.38 10.22 25.45
C THR A 140 8.10 9.73 26.70
N GLY A 141 9.42 9.56 26.64
CA GLY A 141 10.18 8.85 27.66
C GLY A 141 10.18 7.33 27.47
N PRO A 142 11.09 6.60 28.14
CA PRO A 142 11.31 5.16 27.93
C PRO A 142 10.16 4.27 28.44
N ASP A 143 9.44 4.70 29.47
CA ASP A 143 8.42 3.89 30.14
C ASP A 143 7.02 4.06 29.53
N TYR A 144 6.78 5.16 28.81
CA TYR A 144 5.48 5.50 28.23
C TYR A 144 4.89 4.40 27.35
N TRP A 145 5.72 3.72 26.56
CA TRP A 145 5.23 2.65 25.69
C TRP A 145 4.84 1.40 26.47
N ALA A 146 5.63 1.02 27.47
CA ALA A 146 5.32 -0.11 28.34
C ALA A 146 4.04 0.14 29.16
N GLU A 147 3.86 1.37 29.65
CA GLU A 147 2.68 1.79 30.38
C GLU A 147 1.44 1.93 29.48
N SER A 148 1.60 2.44 28.27
CA SER A 148 0.52 2.52 27.27
C SER A 148 0.02 1.14 26.87
N MET A 149 0.92 0.16 26.70
CA MET A 149 0.53 -1.22 26.42
C MET A 149 -0.19 -1.87 27.62
N LYS A 150 0.26 -1.62 28.85
CA LYS A 150 -0.45 -2.06 30.06
C LYS A 150 -1.83 -1.40 30.17
N ALA A 151 -1.95 -0.12 29.86
CA ALA A 151 -3.21 0.61 29.85
C ALA A 151 -4.17 0.06 28.80
N LEU A 152 -3.67 -0.26 27.59
CA LEU A 152 -4.45 -0.88 26.54
C LEU A 152 -4.93 -2.28 26.93
N GLN A 153 -4.05 -3.11 27.51
CA GLN A 153 -4.42 -4.43 28.03
C GLN A 153 -5.45 -4.32 29.16
N GLY A 154 -5.27 -3.37 30.07
CA GLY A 154 -6.22 -3.08 31.14
C GLY A 154 -7.58 -2.65 30.60
N ALA A 155 -7.62 -1.74 29.63
CA ALA A 155 -8.84 -1.31 28.96
C ALA A 155 -9.57 -2.45 28.25
N LEU A 156 -8.84 -3.33 27.55
CA LEU A 156 -9.39 -4.52 26.91
C LEU A 156 -9.96 -5.54 27.92
N SER A 157 -9.42 -5.56 29.15
CA SER A 157 -9.92 -6.37 30.25
C SER A 157 -11.04 -5.72 31.08
N GLY A 158 -11.55 -4.56 30.66
CA GLY A 158 -12.64 -3.85 31.33
C GLY A 158 -12.21 -2.98 32.52
N HIS A 159 -10.91 -2.78 32.74
CA HIS A 159 -10.39 -1.88 33.77
C HIS A 159 -10.23 -0.46 33.23
N VAL A 160 -10.63 0.55 34.01
CA VAL A 160 -10.34 1.95 33.70
C VAL A 160 -8.89 2.22 34.08
N VAL A 161 -8.00 2.19 33.09
CA VAL A 161 -6.60 2.60 33.28
C VAL A 161 -6.45 4.04 32.83
N VAL A 162 -5.92 4.88 33.73
CA VAL A 162 -5.55 6.27 33.40
C VAL A 162 -4.36 6.21 32.42
N PRO A 163 -4.48 6.78 31.20
CA PRO A 163 -3.37 6.80 30.25
C PRO A 163 -2.15 7.51 30.85
N PRO A 164 -0.92 7.03 30.58
CA PRO A 164 0.28 7.70 31.03
C PRO A 164 0.35 9.12 30.43
N GLU A 165 0.71 10.10 31.26
CA GLU A 165 0.89 11.48 30.80
C GLU A 165 2.30 11.63 30.22
N PRO A 166 2.45 12.09 28.97
CA PRO A 166 3.77 12.26 28.36
C PRO A 166 4.50 13.47 28.95
N ASP A 167 5.83 13.44 28.97
CA ASP A 167 6.68 14.54 29.47
C ASP A 167 6.42 15.88 28.76
N HIS A 168 6.06 15.83 27.47
CA HIS A 168 5.78 17.00 26.64
C HIS A 168 4.47 16.82 25.83
N PRO A 169 3.28 17.01 26.42
CA PRO A 169 2.00 16.66 25.79
C PRO A 169 1.72 17.48 24.53
N VAL A 170 2.04 18.78 24.55
CA VAL A 170 1.86 19.66 23.38
C VAL A 170 2.81 19.26 22.24
N LEU A 171 4.07 18.93 22.57
CA LEU A 171 5.06 18.56 21.56
C LEU A 171 4.73 17.18 20.96
N LEU A 172 4.25 16.24 21.78
CA LEU A 172 3.76 14.95 21.33
C LEU A 172 2.54 15.09 20.41
N PHE A 173 1.60 16.00 20.72
CA PHE A 173 0.49 16.30 19.83
C PHE A 173 0.96 16.81 18.46
N LEU A 174 1.92 17.75 18.44
CA LEU A 174 2.49 18.28 17.20
C LEU A 174 3.22 17.21 16.39
N VAL A 175 3.96 16.32 17.06
CA VAL A 175 4.67 15.21 16.40
C VAL A 175 3.71 14.17 15.85
N ASN A 176 2.64 13.85 16.57
CA ASN A 176 1.60 12.94 16.07
C ASN A 176 0.84 13.54 14.88
N MET A 177 0.54 14.84 14.91
CA MET A 177 -0.01 15.56 13.76
C MET A 177 0.95 15.49 12.56
N LEU A 178 2.24 15.74 12.79
CA LEU A 178 3.26 15.65 11.74
C LEU A 178 3.36 14.22 11.19
N GLN A 179 3.30 13.21 12.05
CA GLN A 179 3.30 11.79 11.67
C GLN A 179 2.09 11.45 10.82
N PHE A 180 0.90 11.96 11.17
CA PHE A 180 -0.32 11.75 10.40
C PHE A 180 -0.21 12.35 8.99
N VAL A 181 0.23 13.62 8.90
CA VAL A 181 0.46 14.30 7.62
C VAL A 181 1.50 13.55 6.81
N PHE A 182 2.60 13.13 7.43
CA PHE A 182 3.63 12.35 6.77
C PHE A 182 3.08 11.03 6.23
N ASN A 183 2.34 10.26 7.03
CA ASN A 183 1.81 8.97 6.62
C ASN A 183 0.88 9.11 5.41
N TYR A 184 0.02 10.14 5.41
CA TYR A 184 -0.82 10.47 4.26
C TYR A 184 0.02 10.75 3.00
N PHE A 185 0.98 11.67 3.09
CA PHE A 185 1.84 12.00 1.94
C PHE A 185 2.70 10.81 1.51
N SER A 186 3.19 10.02 2.45
CA SER A 186 4.00 8.83 2.18
C SER A 186 3.20 7.79 1.37
N ALA A 187 1.97 7.50 1.78
CA ALA A 187 1.07 6.62 1.04
C ALA A 187 0.74 7.18 -0.36
N ALA A 188 0.40 8.47 -0.46
CA ALA A 188 0.12 9.11 -1.74
C ALA A 188 1.34 9.09 -2.68
N LEU A 189 2.53 9.40 -2.14
CA LEU A 189 3.79 9.34 -2.88
C LEU A 189 4.11 7.93 -3.33
N MET A 190 3.91 6.92 -2.49
CA MET A 190 4.12 5.54 -2.89
C MET A 190 3.26 5.17 -4.10
N LEU A 191 1.98 5.53 -4.08
CA LEU A 191 1.03 5.25 -5.16
C LEU A 191 1.31 6.06 -6.44
N LEU A 192 1.85 7.28 -6.34
CA LEU A 192 2.13 8.15 -7.50
C LEU A 192 3.55 8.00 -8.05
N CYS A 193 4.56 7.77 -7.21
CA CYS A 193 5.95 7.65 -7.63
C CYS A 193 6.24 6.30 -8.29
N VAL A 194 5.58 5.23 -7.85
CA VAL A 194 5.73 3.91 -8.47
C VAL A 194 5.44 3.95 -9.98
N PRO A 195 4.29 4.46 -10.47
CA PRO A 195 4.05 4.56 -11.91
C PRO A 195 4.99 5.56 -12.62
N LEU A 196 5.43 6.65 -11.96
CA LEU A 196 6.44 7.57 -12.53
C LEU A 196 7.78 6.86 -12.80
N ILE A 197 8.24 6.03 -11.88
CA ILE A 197 9.49 5.26 -12.02
C ILE A 197 9.27 4.10 -13.00
N ALA A 198 8.16 3.37 -12.84
CA ALA A 198 7.91 2.13 -13.56
C ALA A 198 7.50 2.33 -15.02
N LEU A 199 6.72 3.37 -15.34
CA LEU A 199 6.18 3.61 -16.68
C LEU A 199 6.87 4.79 -17.38
N SER A 200 7.16 5.88 -16.67
CA SER A 200 7.77 7.09 -17.26
C SER A 200 9.29 7.14 -17.20
N ASN A 201 9.94 6.14 -16.59
CA ASN A 201 11.40 6.05 -16.46
C ASN A 201 12.03 7.30 -15.80
N VAL A 202 11.31 7.90 -14.86
CA VAL A 202 11.76 9.08 -14.10
C VAL A 202 12.64 8.64 -12.93
N GLY A 203 13.72 9.37 -12.66
CA GLY A 203 14.60 9.09 -11.52
C GLY A 203 13.91 9.31 -10.18
N ILE A 204 14.44 8.71 -9.10
CA ILE A 204 13.80 8.73 -7.76
C ILE A 204 13.56 10.15 -7.26
N VAL A 205 14.58 11.01 -7.29
CA VAL A 205 14.48 12.40 -6.79
C VAL A 205 13.46 13.20 -7.59
N GLU A 206 13.45 13.04 -8.90
CA GLU A 206 12.49 13.70 -9.76
C GLU A 206 11.06 13.17 -9.54
N SER A 207 10.90 11.85 -9.34
CA SER A 207 9.60 11.25 -9.03
C SER A 207 9.05 11.75 -7.70
N LEU A 208 9.89 11.91 -6.67
CA LEU A 208 9.49 12.47 -5.38
C LEU A 208 9.06 13.92 -5.52
N ARG A 209 9.82 14.73 -6.27
CA ARG A 209 9.47 16.13 -6.53
C ARG A 209 8.16 16.27 -7.29
N LEU A 210 7.97 15.46 -8.34
CA LEU A 210 6.75 15.45 -9.15
C LEU A 210 5.55 14.91 -8.37
N GLY A 211 5.73 13.83 -7.60
CA GLY A 211 4.71 13.23 -6.74
C GLY A 211 4.27 14.17 -5.62
N LEU A 212 5.22 14.86 -4.97
CA LEU A 212 4.92 15.85 -3.93
C LEU A 212 4.14 17.02 -4.52
N ARG A 213 4.61 17.56 -5.65
CA ARG A 213 3.93 18.65 -6.36
C ARG A 213 2.51 18.23 -6.78
N ALA A 214 2.33 17.04 -7.33
CA ALA A 214 1.02 16.51 -7.71
C ALA A 214 0.10 16.34 -6.50
N SER A 215 0.62 15.83 -5.38
CA SER A 215 -0.13 15.62 -4.15
C SER A 215 -0.64 16.94 -3.54
N VAL A 216 0.19 18.00 -3.60
CA VAL A 216 -0.19 19.34 -3.11
C VAL A 216 -1.15 20.03 -4.07
N VAL A 217 -0.85 20.06 -5.37
CA VAL A 217 -1.69 20.74 -6.38
C VAL A 217 -3.07 20.10 -6.50
N ASN A 218 -3.15 18.77 -6.33
CA ASN A 218 -4.38 17.99 -6.46
C ASN A 218 -4.87 17.43 -5.11
N LEU A 219 -4.54 18.10 -4.00
CA LEU A 219 -4.92 17.64 -2.66
C LEU A 219 -6.42 17.36 -2.55
N GLY A 220 -7.26 18.24 -3.08
CA GLY A 220 -8.72 18.06 -3.04
C GLY A 220 -9.20 16.81 -3.77
N ALA A 221 -8.68 16.54 -4.97
CA ALA A 221 -9.06 15.33 -5.73
C ALA A 221 -8.58 14.05 -5.03
N ASN A 222 -7.35 14.06 -4.49
CA ASN A 222 -6.81 12.94 -3.71
C ASN A 222 -7.59 12.68 -2.42
N LEU A 223 -8.01 13.73 -1.72
CA LEU A 223 -8.84 13.61 -0.52
C LEU A 223 -10.22 13.03 -0.85
N VAL A 224 -10.86 13.51 -1.91
CA VAL A 224 -12.16 12.95 -2.35
C VAL A 224 -12.02 11.48 -2.74
N ALA A 225 -10.99 11.12 -3.52
CA ALA A 225 -10.72 9.72 -3.84
C ALA A 225 -10.51 8.88 -2.58
N SER A 226 -9.74 9.38 -1.61
CA SER A 226 -9.47 8.70 -0.34
C SER A 226 -10.74 8.51 0.49
N VAL A 227 -11.60 9.52 0.59
CA VAL A 227 -12.88 9.46 1.33
C VAL A 227 -13.83 8.47 0.67
N VAL A 228 -13.96 8.50 -0.66
CA VAL A 228 -14.81 7.56 -1.42
C VAL A 228 -14.28 6.14 -1.28
N PHE A 229 -12.97 5.94 -1.39
CA PHE A 229 -12.34 4.64 -1.17
C PHE A 229 -12.60 4.13 0.25
N LEU A 230 -12.40 4.96 1.27
CA LEU A 230 -12.61 4.59 2.68
C LEU A 230 -14.07 4.22 2.93
N ALA A 231 -15.02 5.03 2.45
CA ALA A 231 -16.45 4.74 2.59
C ALA A 231 -16.84 3.42 1.91
N ALA A 232 -16.38 3.21 0.67
CA ALA A 232 -16.63 1.97 -0.06
C ALA A 232 -15.96 0.75 0.61
N PHE A 233 -14.74 0.91 1.11
CA PHE A 233 -14.01 -0.12 1.84
C PHE A 233 -14.74 -0.52 3.13
N LEU A 234 -15.22 0.44 3.92
CA LEU A 234 -15.96 0.17 5.15
C LEU A 234 -17.26 -0.58 4.87
N VAL A 235 -18.05 -0.14 3.89
CA VAL A 235 -19.28 -0.83 3.49
C VAL A 235 -18.98 -2.24 3.00
N ALA A 236 -17.97 -2.40 2.14
CA ALA A 236 -17.57 -3.71 1.63
C ALA A 236 -17.05 -4.62 2.74
N ALA A 237 -16.28 -4.10 3.71
CA ALA A 237 -15.77 -4.86 4.84
C ALA A 237 -16.91 -5.38 5.74
N VAL A 238 -17.93 -4.57 6.00
CA VAL A 238 -19.13 -5.02 6.73
C VAL A 238 -19.85 -6.13 5.96
N VAL A 239 -20.10 -5.94 4.66
CA VAL A 239 -20.76 -6.95 3.81
C VAL A 239 -19.96 -8.25 3.77
N VAL A 240 -18.64 -8.18 3.60
CA VAL A 240 -17.74 -9.33 3.56
C VAL A 240 -17.67 -10.04 4.91
N THR A 241 -17.69 -9.30 6.02
CA THR A 241 -17.73 -9.88 7.37
C THR A 241 -19.02 -10.67 7.55
N LEU A 242 -20.17 -10.10 7.17
CA LEU A 242 -21.47 -10.79 7.25
C LEU A 242 -21.51 -12.02 6.32
N ALA A 243 -21.04 -11.88 5.07
CA ALA A 243 -20.96 -12.98 4.12
C ALA A 243 -20.05 -14.10 4.64
N THR A 244 -18.91 -13.75 5.24
CA THR A 244 -17.99 -14.71 5.85
C THR A 244 -18.62 -15.43 7.03
N ALA A 245 -19.33 -14.72 7.91
CA ALA A 245 -20.03 -15.33 9.04
C ALA A 245 -21.09 -16.33 8.57
N VAL A 246 -21.86 -15.99 7.52
CA VAL A 246 -22.90 -16.86 6.97
C VAL A 246 -22.29 -18.07 6.25
N VAL A 247 -21.45 -17.83 5.23
CA VAL A 247 -20.92 -18.92 4.38
C VAL A 247 -19.91 -19.77 5.15
N GLY A 248 -19.04 -19.15 5.95
CA GLY A 248 -18.11 -19.85 6.83
C GLY A 248 -18.83 -20.62 7.94
N GLY A 249 -19.92 -20.05 8.51
CA GLY A 249 -20.76 -20.73 9.48
C GLY A 249 -21.45 -21.97 8.90
N ILE A 250 -22.06 -21.86 7.72
CA ILE A 250 -22.69 -22.99 7.01
C ILE A 250 -21.65 -24.09 6.71
N ALA A 251 -20.49 -23.71 6.21
CA ALA A 251 -19.41 -24.65 5.92
C ALA A 251 -18.88 -25.34 7.19
N ALA A 252 -18.84 -24.63 8.32
CA ALA A 252 -18.43 -25.19 9.61
C ALA A 252 -19.40 -26.27 10.13
N LEU A 253 -20.70 -26.20 9.79
CA LEU A 253 -21.68 -27.23 10.12
C LEU A 253 -21.36 -28.58 9.46
N ILE A 254 -20.72 -28.55 8.28
CA ILE A 254 -20.25 -29.76 7.59
C ILE A 254 -18.95 -30.23 8.23
N HIS A 255 -17.97 -29.33 8.34
CA HIS A 255 -16.70 -29.60 8.99
C HIS A 255 -16.03 -28.30 9.46
N PRO A 256 -15.55 -28.18 10.71
CA PRO A 256 -14.98 -26.92 11.22
C PRO A 256 -13.84 -26.36 10.36
N VAL A 257 -12.95 -27.23 9.86
CA VAL A 257 -11.83 -26.82 8.98
C VAL A 257 -12.33 -26.27 7.64
N LEU A 258 -13.45 -26.79 7.11
CA LEU A 258 -14.04 -26.28 5.88
C LEU A 258 -14.58 -24.85 6.11
N GLY A 259 -15.22 -24.62 7.26
CA GLY A 259 -15.65 -23.28 7.68
C GLY A 259 -14.51 -22.26 7.69
N VAL A 260 -13.38 -22.62 8.29
CA VAL A 260 -12.17 -21.77 8.32
C VAL A 260 -11.62 -21.55 6.90
N ALA A 261 -11.49 -22.62 6.10
CA ALA A 261 -10.95 -22.53 4.74
C ALA A 261 -11.80 -21.63 3.84
N VAL A 262 -13.13 -21.76 3.92
CA VAL A 262 -14.07 -20.91 3.17
C VAL A 262 -13.98 -19.47 3.64
N ALA A 263 -13.92 -19.22 4.95
CA ALA A 263 -13.74 -17.87 5.48
C ALA A 263 -12.46 -17.21 4.97
N LEU A 264 -11.33 -17.94 5.00
CA LEU A 264 -10.06 -17.47 4.44
C LEU A 264 -10.16 -17.18 2.94
N GLY A 265 -10.85 -18.04 2.18
CA GLY A 265 -11.10 -17.82 0.76
C GLY A 265 -11.87 -16.53 0.47
N VAL A 266 -12.93 -16.26 1.24
CA VAL A 266 -13.72 -15.02 1.12
C VAL A 266 -12.85 -13.78 1.41
N TRP A 267 -12.09 -13.80 2.50
CA TRP A 267 -11.16 -12.72 2.84
C TRP A 267 -10.05 -12.54 1.81
N ALA A 268 -9.54 -13.62 1.21
CA ALA A 268 -8.56 -13.55 0.14
C ALA A 268 -9.13 -12.87 -1.11
N VAL A 269 -10.35 -13.22 -1.52
CA VAL A 269 -11.04 -12.56 -2.65
C VAL A 269 -11.26 -11.07 -2.37
N PHE A 270 -11.66 -10.73 -1.15
CA PHE A 270 -11.81 -9.34 -0.74
C PHE A 270 -10.47 -8.58 -0.81
N ALA A 271 -9.40 -9.15 -0.26
CA ALA A 271 -8.06 -8.54 -0.28
C ALA A 271 -7.55 -8.30 -1.70
N VAL A 272 -7.71 -9.29 -2.60
CA VAL A 272 -7.35 -9.16 -4.02
C VAL A 272 -8.16 -8.04 -4.67
N THR A 273 -9.47 -7.96 -4.42
CA THR A 273 -10.35 -6.95 -5.02
C THR A 273 -9.96 -5.55 -4.56
N VAL A 274 -9.75 -5.36 -3.26
CA VAL A 274 -9.32 -4.09 -2.69
C VAL A 274 -7.97 -3.66 -3.26
N LEU A 275 -7.01 -4.58 -3.36
CA LEU A 275 -5.71 -4.32 -3.95
C LEU A 275 -5.83 -3.86 -5.41
N VAL A 276 -6.62 -4.57 -6.23
CA VAL A 276 -6.85 -4.21 -7.63
C VAL A 276 -7.46 -2.82 -7.75
N VAL A 277 -8.50 -2.52 -6.98
CA VAL A 277 -9.18 -1.21 -7.02
C VAL A 277 -8.24 -0.09 -6.55
N LEU A 278 -7.48 -0.30 -5.48
CA LEU A 278 -6.54 0.69 -4.96
C LEU A 278 -5.46 1.03 -5.99
N VAL A 279 -4.86 0.02 -6.61
CA VAL A 279 -3.78 0.20 -7.60
C VAL A 279 -4.30 0.73 -8.93
N ALA A 280 -5.51 0.35 -9.33
CA ALA A 280 -6.15 0.91 -10.51
C ALA A 280 -6.51 2.39 -10.31
N ALA A 281 -7.02 2.78 -9.14
CA ALA A 281 -7.29 4.17 -8.81
C ALA A 281 -6.00 5.01 -8.86
N SER A 282 -4.89 4.50 -8.33
CA SER A 282 -3.60 5.21 -8.41
C SER A 282 -3.06 5.30 -9.84
N TYR A 283 -3.28 4.27 -10.66
CA TYR A 283 -2.92 4.29 -12.08
C TYR A 283 -3.69 5.38 -12.85
N TYR A 284 -5.01 5.49 -12.66
CA TYR A 284 -5.81 6.52 -13.30
C TYR A 284 -5.48 7.93 -12.78
N ALA A 285 -5.24 8.07 -11.47
CA ALA A 285 -4.77 9.32 -10.89
C ALA A 285 -3.44 9.77 -11.50
N TRP A 286 -2.46 8.87 -11.63
CA TRP A 286 -1.20 9.15 -12.30
C TRP A 286 -1.41 9.56 -13.77
N ARG A 287 -2.19 8.80 -14.55
CA ARG A 287 -2.44 9.08 -15.97
C ARG A 287 -3.04 10.47 -16.18
N ASP A 288 -3.96 10.88 -15.31
CA ASP A 288 -4.65 12.16 -15.44
C ASP A 288 -3.77 13.32 -14.92
N MET A 289 -2.99 13.12 -13.86
CA MET A 289 -2.14 14.15 -13.25
C MET A 289 -0.84 14.44 -14.01
N PHE A 290 -0.33 13.49 -14.79
CA PHE A 290 0.96 13.63 -15.48
C PHE A 290 0.77 13.58 -16.99
N ASP A 291 1.44 14.49 -17.71
CA ASP A 291 1.52 14.42 -19.17
C ASP A 291 2.36 13.21 -19.60
N VAL A 292 1.88 12.43 -20.57
CA VAL A 292 2.70 11.40 -21.23
C VAL A 292 3.79 12.14 -22.03
N PRO A 293 5.08 11.77 -21.91
CA PRO A 293 6.11 12.36 -22.75
C PRO A 293 5.74 12.15 -24.22
N VAL A 294 5.52 13.24 -24.96
CA VAL A 294 5.50 13.19 -26.41
C VAL A 294 6.90 12.76 -26.82
N ALA A 295 7.04 11.55 -27.37
CA ALA A 295 8.31 11.13 -27.95
C ALA A 295 8.75 12.21 -28.95
N PRO A 296 10.02 12.65 -28.96
CA PRO A 296 10.47 13.63 -29.93
C PRO A 296 10.20 13.08 -31.33
N SER A 297 9.33 13.75 -32.07
CA SER A 297 9.05 13.44 -33.47
C SER A 297 10.37 13.45 -34.22
N THR A 298 10.84 12.28 -34.65
CA THR A 298 12.06 12.14 -35.45
C THR A 298 11.77 12.48 -36.92
N ASP A 299 10.85 13.40 -37.19
CA ASP A 299 10.31 13.69 -38.52
C ASP A 299 10.27 15.21 -38.80
N ALA A 300 11.41 15.87 -38.65
CA ALA A 300 11.59 17.24 -39.14
C ALA A 300 12.93 17.47 -39.88
N ARG A 301 13.72 16.41 -40.14
CA ARG A 301 15.01 16.52 -40.85
C ARG A 301 15.07 15.85 -42.22
N MET A 302 14.00 15.20 -42.70
CA MET A 302 13.97 14.55 -44.02
C MET A 302 13.11 15.26 -45.08
N GLN A 303 12.58 16.46 -44.82
CA GLN A 303 11.74 17.20 -45.78
C GLN A 303 12.37 18.49 -46.34
N ILE A 304 13.68 18.72 -46.15
CA ILE A 304 14.37 19.88 -46.75
C ILE A 304 15.28 19.48 -47.93
N GLU A 305 15.38 18.20 -48.26
CA GLU A 305 16.14 17.72 -49.43
C GLU A 305 15.31 16.75 -50.27
N ALA A 306 14.43 17.28 -51.10
CA ALA A 306 13.88 16.62 -52.29
C ALA A 306 13.46 17.66 -53.32
#